data_AF-A0A6C2YHL9-F1
#
_entry.id   AF-A0A6C2YHL9-F1
#
_cell.length_a   1.000
_cell.length_b   1.000
_cell.length_c   1.000
_cell.angle_alpha   90.00
_cell.angle_beta   90.00
_cell.angle_gamma   90.00
#
_symmetry.space_group_name_H-M   'P 1'
#
loop_
_entity.id
_entity.type
_entity.pdbx_description
1 polymer ?
#
loop_
_entity_poly.entity_id
_entity_poly.type
_entity_poly.pdbx_seq_one_letter_code
_entity_poly.pdbx_strand_id
1 'polypeptide(L)'
;MFDQVGWTLPDAWRLLADCQLQREFRPAEYRHVRSTGMQIVSDGWVDARRSINVRYSRVQSSRIDVATLMIYPVVAADRLPIFGAEWVVVSGRCHLAVLDVEVAGAQPELFASLQHQFAPLAARWQPIFPEREEVPEWFREIGTPWALCSACDLDRLPQLRQAYADYLRLAVEGWYAPACLADHSNKSSRESAPEHPAVLAYKQHHFEHSPGRKLLSKDFAPEFVDAFLRDWHFGPCQSAESLGPRSEFAE
;
A
#
# COMPACT_ATOMS: atom_id res chain seq x y z
N MET A 1 -18.22 4.86 15.03
CA MET A 1 -17.11 4.00 14.55
C MET A 1 -15.84 4.78 14.75
N PHE A 2 -14.78 4.15 15.26
CA PHE A 2 -13.50 4.80 15.54
C PHE A 2 -12.80 5.11 14.20
N ASP A 3 -12.62 6.40 13.88
CA ASP A 3 -12.01 6.87 12.62
C ASP A 3 -10.89 7.87 12.94
N GLN A 4 -9.66 7.37 12.97
CA GLN A 4 -8.43 8.13 13.21
C GLN A 4 -7.58 8.25 11.94
N VAL A 5 -7.68 7.25 11.05
CA VAL A 5 -6.83 7.15 9.85
C VAL A 5 -7.62 7.05 8.54
N GLY A 6 -8.92 7.39 8.56
CA GLY A 6 -9.80 7.41 7.39
C GLY A 6 -9.43 8.46 6.34
N TRP A 7 -8.53 9.38 6.65
CA TRP A 7 -7.96 10.33 5.70
C TRP A 7 -7.00 9.69 4.69
N THR A 8 -6.47 8.49 4.95
CA THR A 8 -5.44 7.84 4.12
C THR A 8 -5.87 7.70 2.67
N LEU A 9 -7.01 7.04 2.40
CA LEU A 9 -7.46 6.78 1.04
C LEU A 9 -7.95 8.04 0.30
N PRO A 10 -8.75 8.93 0.90
CA PRO A 10 -9.13 10.20 0.25
C PRO A 10 -7.92 11.08 -0.12
N ASP A 11 -6.88 11.10 0.70
CA ASP A 11 -5.65 11.84 0.41
C ASP A 11 -4.87 11.21 -0.75
N ALA A 12 -4.77 9.87 -0.76
CA ALA A 12 -4.18 9.14 -1.87
C ALA A 12 -4.88 9.47 -3.19
N TRP A 13 -6.22 9.45 -3.20
CA TRP A 13 -7.01 9.69 -4.41
C TRP A 13 -6.80 11.05 -5.02
N ARG A 14 -6.65 12.08 -4.19
CA ARG A 14 -6.39 13.42 -4.67
C ARG A 14 -5.04 13.52 -5.36
N LEU A 15 -4.03 12.82 -4.86
CA LEU A 15 -2.68 12.83 -5.43
C LEU A 15 -2.57 11.91 -6.66
N LEU A 16 -3.28 10.78 -6.68
CA LEU A 16 -3.24 9.80 -7.77
C LEU A 16 -4.26 10.07 -8.90
N ALA A 17 -4.95 11.22 -8.87
CA ALA A 17 -6.02 11.51 -9.83
C ALA A 17 -5.57 11.40 -11.29
N ASP A 18 -4.35 11.84 -11.59
CA ASP A 18 -3.78 11.84 -12.94
C ASP A 18 -3.34 10.44 -13.42
N CYS A 19 -3.26 9.46 -12.52
CA CYS A 19 -2.89 8.08 -12.86
C CYS A 19 -4.03 7.30 -13.54
N GLN A 20 -5.24 7.86 -13.65
CA GLN A 20 -6.40 7.25 -14.32
C GLN A 20 -6.66 5.80 -13.85
N LEU A 21 -6.61 5.60 -12.54
CA LEU A 21 -6.69 4.30 -11.92
C LEU A 21 -8.06 3.65 -12.11
N GLN A 22 -8.06 2.40 -12.55
CA GLN A 22 -9.24 1.56 -12.70
C GLN A 22 -9.28 0.55 -11.56
N ARG A 23 -10.47 0.33 -11.02
CA ARG A 23 -10.67 -0.61 -9.91
C ARG A 23 -10.45 -2.05 -10.40
N GLU A 24 -9.66 -2.80 -9.67
CA GLU A 24 -9.45 -4.22 -9.93
C GLU A 24 -10.69 -5.04 -9.57
N PHE A 25 -10.80 -6.21 -10.19
CA PHE A 25 -11.75 -7.19 -9.71
C PHE A 25 -11.38 -7.64 -8.29
N ARG A 26 -12.40 -7.70 -7.43
CA ARG A 26 -12.34 -8.29 -6.10
C ARG A 26 -13.72 -8.84 -5.72
N PRO A 27 -13.83 -10.09 -5.25
CA PRO A 27 -15.06 -10.63 -4.71
C PRO A 27 -15.58 -9.77 -3.55
N ALA A 28 -16.89 -9.72 -3.37
CA ALA A 28 -17.53 -8.84 -2.39
C ALA A 28 -17.03 -9.14 -0.97
N GLU A 29 -16.86 -10.43 -0.67
CA GLU A 29 -16.38 -10.96 0.61
C GLU A 29 -14.93 -10.55 0.95
N TYR A 30 -14.11 -10.17 -0.04
CA TYR A 30 -12.77 -9.64 0.20
C TYR A 30 -12.70 -8.12 0.08
N ARG A 31 -13.76 -7.49 -0.43
CA ARG A 31 -13.87 -6.04 -0.54
C ARG A 31 -14.44 -5.41 0.72
N HIS A 32 -15.46 -6.03 1.29
CA HIS A 32 -16.05 -5.62 2.55
C HIS A 32 -16.52 -6.86 3.31
N VAL A 33 -15.90 -7.10 4.46
CA VAL A 33 -16.30 -8.18 5.36
C VAL A 33 -16.47 -7.64 6.78
N ARG A 34 -17.39 -8.23 7.52
CA ARG A 34 -17.68 -7.85 8.91
C ARG A 34 -17.87 -9.12 9.75
N SER A 35 -17.21 -9.14 10.91
CA SER A 35 -17.48 -10.06 12.02
C SER A 35 -18.30 -9.33 13.10
N THR A 36 -18.51 -9.97 14.25
CA THR A 36 -19.14 -9.34 15.42
C THR A 36 -18.31 -8.21 16.03
N GLY A 37 -16.98 -8.30 15.96
CA GLY A 37 -16.05 -7.36 16.59
C GLY A 37 -15.26 -6.45 15.64
N MET A 38 -15.17 -6.83 14.36
CA MET A 38 -14.26 -6.21 13.41
C MET A 38 -14.88 -6.08 12.01
N GLN A 39 -14.46 -5.07 11.25
CA GLN A 39 -14.74 -4.99 9.82
C GLN A 39 -13.45 -4.73 9.04
N ILE A 40 -13.43 -5.23 7.81
CA ILE A 40 -12.37 -4.97 6.85
C ILE A 40 -13.01 -4.36 5.60
N VAL A 41 -12.50 -3.22 5.18
CA VAL A 41 -12.74 -2.66 3.84
C VAL A 41 -11.42 -2.74 3.09
N SER A 42 -11.42 -3.31 1.90
CA SER A 42 -10.20 -3.51 1.14
C SER A 42 -10.47 -3.37 -0.34
N ASP A 43 -9.56 -2.76 -1.07
CA ASP A 43 -9.73 -2.54 -2.49
C ASP A 43 -8.40 -2.51 -3.24
N GLY A 44 -8.47 -2.50 -4.56
CA GLY A 44 -7.31 -2.48 -5.44
C GLY A 44 -7.59 -1.75 -6.73
N TRP A 45 -6.56 -1.10 -7.27
CA TRP A 45 -6.63 -0.36 -8.52
C TRP A 45 -5.37 -0.54 -9.33
N VAL A 46 -5.49 -0.37 -10.63
CA VAL A 46 -4.41 -0.47 -11.60
C VAL A 46 -4.61 0.62 -12.65
N ASP A 47 -3.54 1.25 -13.12
CA ASP A 47 -3.66 2.18 -14.25
C ASP A 47 -3.90 1.40 -15.54
N ALA A 48 -4.44 2.06 -16.56
CA ALA A 48 -4.76 1.43 -17.84
C ALA A 48 -3.55 0.73 -18.51
N ARG A 49 -2.32 1.09 -18.10
CA ARG A 49 -1.07 0.52 -18.66
C ARG A 49 -0.45 -0.54 -17.78
N ARG A 50 -1.05 -0.84 -16.63
CA ARG A 50 -0.48 -1.74 -15.62
C ARG A 50 0.95 -1.34 -15.28
N SER A 51 1.19 -0.04 -15.12
CA SER A 51 2.44 0.50 -14.60
C SER A 51 2.50 0.34 -13.09
N ILE A 52 1.40 0.67 -12.41
CA ILE A 52 1.27 0.62 -10.95
C ILE A 52 0.01 -0.14 -10.52
N ASN A 53 0.09 -0.82 -9.38
CA ASN A 53 -1.02 -1.44 -8.69
C ASN A 53 -1.13 -0.88 -7.27
N VAL A 54 -2.23 -0.16 -7.01
CA VAL A 54 -2.54 0.41 -5.70
C VAL A 54 -3.38 -0.59 -4.92
N ARG A 55 -2.96 -0.94 -3.70
CA ARG A 55 -3.71 -1.80 -2.77
C ARG A 55 -4.01 -1.03 -1.51
N TYR A 56 -5.26 -1.08 -1.07
CA TYR A 56 -5.69 -0.46 0.18
C TYR A 56 -6.43 -1.47 1.04
N SER A 57 -6.17 -1.46 2.34
CA SER A 57 -6.99 -2.14 3.33
C SER A 57 -7.21 -1.24 4.55
N ARG A 58 -8.38 -1.36 5.15
CA ARG A 58 -8.78 -0.70 6.39
C ARG A 58 -9.40 -1.73 7.31
N VAL A 59 -8.84 -1.89 8.50
CA VAL A 59 -9.37 -2.80 9.53
C VAL A 59 -9.85 -1.96 10.70
N GLN A 60 -11.12 -2.11 11.07
CA GLN A 60 -11.74 -1.30 12.12
C GLN A 60 -12.47 -2.14 13.14
N SER A 61 -12.37 -1.76 14.41
CA SER A 61 -13.18 -2.25 15.52
C SER A 61 -13.57 -1.09 16.45
N SER A 62 -14.12 -1.39 17.63
CA SER A 62 -14.39 -0.37 18.65
C SER A 62 -13.12 0.26 19.23
N ARG A 63 -11.95 -0.38 19.07
CA ARG A 63 -10.66 0.07 19.63
C ARG A 63 -9.53 0.12 18.62
N ILE A 64 -9.72 -0.39 17.41
CA ILE A 64 -8.67 -0.53 16.40
C ILE A 64 -9.08 0.24 15.16
N ASP A 65 -8.16 1.01 14.59
CA ASP A 65 -8.26 1.58 13.25
C ASP A 65 -6.90 1.43 12.58
N VAL A 66 -6.83 0.49 11.64
CA VAL A 66 -5.65 0.21 10.83
C VAL A 66 -5.95 0.64 9.40
N ALA A 67 -5.01 1.32 8.77
CA ALA A 67 -5.05 1.56 7.33
C ALA A 67 -3.69 1.23 6.73
N THR A 68 -3.72 0.48 5.63
CA THR A 68 -2.54 0.10 4.85
C THR A 68 -2.76 0.51 3.41
N LEU A 69 -1.81 1.22 2.83
CA LEU A 69 -1.79 1.58 1.41
C LEU A 69 -0.43 1.21 0.82
N MET A 70 -0.46 0.41 -0.24
CA MET A 70 0.73 0.00 -0.99
C MET A 70 0.56 0.40 -2.46
N ILE A 71 1.63 0.84 -3.10
CA ILE A 71 1.68 1.06 -4.55
C ILE A 71 2.84 0.23 -5.10
N TYR A 72 2.50 -0.76 -5.91
CA TYR A 72 3.47 -1.69 -6.49
C TYR A 72 3.74 -1.35 -7.96
N PRO A 73 4.99 -1.33 -8.42
CA PRO A 73 5.30 -1.26 -9.83
C PRO A 73 5.02 -2.62 -10.47
N VAL A 74 4.01 -2.75 -11.35
CA VAL A 74 3.60 -4.09 -11.81
C VAL A 74 4.64 -4.69 -12.75
N VAL A 75 5.10 -3.93 -13.76
CA VAL A 75 6.01 -4.44 -14.80
C VAL A 75 7.37 -3.77 -14.83
N ALA A 76 7.55 -2.65 -14.14
CA ALA A 76 8.73 -1.78 -14.24
C ALA A 76 9.42 -1.57 -12.88
N ALA A 77 9.69 -2.68 -12.18
CA ALA A 77 10.34 -2.70 -10.87
C ALA A 77 11.74 -2.08 -10.84
N ASP A 78 12.38 -1.98 -12.00
CA ASP A 78 13.68 -1.36 -12.24
C ASP A 78 13.64 0.17 -12.29
N ARG A 79 12.45 0.75 -12.53
CA ARG A 79 12.28 2.19 -12.78
C ARG A 79 11.31 2.87 -11.84
N LEU A 80 10.43 2.11 -11.20
CA LEU A 80 9.38 2.63 -10.34
C LEU A 80 9.56 2.08 -8.92
N PRO A 81 9.46 2.92 -7.88
CA PRO A 81 9.56 2.46 -6.52
C PRO A 81 8.27 1.81 -6.04
N ILE A 82 8.38 1.03 -4.96
CA ILE A 82 7.24 0.65 -4.14
C ILE A 82 6.97 1.78 -3.14
N PHE A 83 5.71 2.16 -2.96
CA PHE A 83 5.31 3.05 -1.86
C PHE A 83 4.56 2.22 -0.82
N GLY A 84 4.92 2.36 0.46
CA GLY A 84 4.27 1.67 1.56
C GLY A 84 3.88 2.64 2.68
N ALA A 85 2.63 2.53 3.14
CA ALA A 85 2.13 3.26 4.29
C ALA A 85 1.24 2.36 5.15
N GLU A 86 1.52 2.26 6.45
CA GLU A 86 0.72 1.50 7.41
C GLU A 86 0.60 2.23 8.75
N TRP A 87 -0.64 2.43 9.20
CA TRP A 87 -0.95 3.04 10.49
C TRP A 87 -1.71 2.05 11.35
N VAL A 88 -1.25 1.77 12.56
CA VAL A 88 -1.93 0.89 13.53
C VAL A 88 -2.32 1.70 14.75
N VAL A 89 -3.57 2.14 14.79
CA VAL A 89 -4.12 2.85 15.94
C VAL A 89 -4.90 1.89 16.83
N VAL A 90 -4.51 1.79 18.11
CA VAL A 90 -5.17 0.95 19.11
C VAL A 90 -5.47 1.77 20.36
N SER A 91 -6.72 1.73 20.83
CA SER A 91 -7.18 2.35 22.07
C SER A 91 -6.74 3.81 22.26
N GLY A 92 -6.68 4.57 21.17
CA GLY A 92 -6.33 5.98 21.22
C GLY A 92 -4.84 6.30 21.15
N ARG A 93 -4.00 5.41 20.60
CA ARG A 93 -2.58 5.68 20.31
C ARG A 93 -2.17 5.05 18.97
N CYS A 94 -1.32 5.71 18.20
CA CYS A 94 -0.71 5.14 17.00
C CYS A 94 0.50 4.29 17.41
N HIS A 95 0.28 2.97 17.53
CA HIS A 95 1.29 2.02 17.98
C HIS A 95 2.32 1.68 16.91
N LEU A 96 1.99 1.87 15.64
CA LEU A 96 2.89 1.71 14.52
C LEU A 96 2.52 2.72 13.44
N ALA A 97 3.50 3.44 12.95
CA ALA A 97 3.44 4.22 11.73
C ALA A 97 4.62 3.84 10.86
N VAL A 98 4.34 3.18 9.73
CA VAL A 98 5.32 2.86 8.69
C VAL A 98 5.03 3.73 7.48
N LEU A 99 6.06 4.40 6.97
CA LEU A 99 6.01 5.15 5.72
C LEU A 99 7.36 4.99 5.00
N ASP A 100 7.34 4.43 3.80
CA ASP A 100 8.56 4.19 3.03
C ASP A 100 8.33 4.27 1.52
N VAL A 101 9.42 4.48 0.80
CA VAL A 101 9.50 4.38 -0.66
C VAL A 101 10.70 3.50 -1.01
N GLU A 102 10.43 2.27 -1.41
CA GLU A 102 11.39 1.17 -1.49
C GLU A 102 11.71 0.78 -2.94
N VAL A 103 12.77 -0.01 -3.11
CA VAL A 103 13.08 -0.67 -4.39
C VAL A 103 12.79 -2.16 -4.30
N ALA A 104 12.25 -2.75 -5.37
CA ALA A 104 12.04 -4.18 -5.45
C ALA A 104 13.32 -4.87 -5.98
N GLY A 105 13.99 -5.64 -5.12
CA GLY A 105 15.23 -6.34 -5.48
C GLY A 105 16.43 -5.39 -5.64
N ALA A 106 17.44 -5.82 -6.39
CA ALA A 106 18.70 -5.08 -6.54
C ALA A 106 18.62 -4.04 -7.68
N GLN A 107 18.22 -2.80 -7.35
CA GLN A 107 18.08 -1.69 -8.32
C GLN A 107 18.92 -0.47 -7.88
N PRO A 108 20.26 -0.49 -8.07
CA PRO A 108 21.15 0.52 -7.50
C PRO A 108 20.92 1.93 -8.06
N GLU A 109 20.56 2.05 -9.34
CA GLU A 109 20.30 3.35 -9.97
C GLU A 109 19.01 3.99 -9.43
N LEU A 110 17.93 3.21 -9.35
CA LEU A 110 16.67 3.67 -8.76
C LEU A 110 16.89 4.01 -7.28
N PHE A 111 17.59 3.17 -6.52
CA PHE A 111 17.90 3.43 -5.12
C PHE A 111 18.67 4.75 -4.94
N ALA A 112 19.71 5.00 -5.72
CA ALA A 112 20.47 6.24 -5.67
C ALA A 112 19.60 7.47 -5.98
N SER A 113 18.71 7.36 -6.97
CA SER A 113 17.75 8.42 -7.29
C SER A 113 16.77 8.67 -6.13
N LEU A 114 16.25 7.62 -5.50
CA LEU A 114 15.35 7.75 -4.35
C LEU A 114 16.09 8.38 -3.17
N GLN A 115 17.32 7.94 -2.88
CA GLN A 115 18.14 8.51 -1.81
C GLN A 115 18.31 10.02 -1.98
N HIS A 116 18.59 10.49 -3.20
CA HIS A 116 18.75 11.91 -3.48
C HIS A 116 17.49 12.72 -3.15
N GLN A 117 16.29 12.17 -3.42
CA GLN A 117 15.03 12.89 -3.25
C GLN A 117 14.41 12.72 -1.85
N PHE A 118 14.47 11.52 -1.27
CA PHE A 118 13.80 11.18 -0.02
C PHE A 118 14.67 11.40 1.23
N ALA A 119 16.01 11.39 1.13
CA ALA A 119 16.84 11.69 2.30
C ALA A 119 16.60 13.09 2.90
N PRO A 120 16.44 14.17 2.11
CA PRO A 120 16.06 15.48 2.65
C PRO A 120 14.69 15.48 3.31
N LEU A 121 13.74 14.71 2.77
CA LEU A 121 12.39 14.59 3.31
C LEU A 121 12.40 13.84 4.64
N ALA A 122 13.17 12.74 4.73
CA ALA A 122 13.39 12.00 5.97
C ALA A 122 14.08 12.86 7.04
N ALA A 123 15.09 13.64 6.67
CA ALA A 123 15.77 14.56 7.60
C ALA A 123 14.82 15.58 8.25
N ARG A 124 13.71 15.91 7.58
CA ARG A 124 12.63 16.75 8.13
C ARG A 124 11.71 15.98 9.07
N TRP A 125 11.33 14.75 8.73
CA TRP A 125 10.26 14.02 9.43
C TRP A 125 10.75 13.06 10.52
N GLN A 126 11.92 12.44 10.39
CA GLN A 126 12.47 11.52 11.39
C GLN A 126 12.69 12.17 12.77
N PRO A 127 13.07 13.45 12.92
CA PRO A 127 13.12 14.08 14.24
C PRO A 127 11.76 14.24 14.92
N ILE A 128 10.67 14.28 14.14
CA ILE A 128 9.29 14.37 14.63
C ILE A 128 8.75 12.97 14.94
N PHE A 129 9.14 11.98 14.14
CA PHE A 129 8.77 10.57 14.24
C PHE A 129 10.02 9.72 14.43
N PRO A 130 10.64 9.75 15.64
CA PRO A 130 11.85 8.99 15.90
C PRO A 130 11.60 7.51 15.67
N GLU A 131 12.63 6.82 15.19
CA GLU A 131 12.59 5.39 14.98
C GLU A 131 12.27 4.67 16.30
N ARG A 132 11.50 3.60 16.22
CA ARG A 132 11.22 2.74 17.37
C ARG A 132 12.50 2.07 17.84
N GLU A 133 12.63 1.88 19.15
CA GLU A 133 13.71 1.06 19.72
C GLU A 133 13.67 -0.38 19.16
N GLU A 134 12.46 -0.91 18.98
CA GLU A 134 12.22 -2.23 18.41
C GLU A 134 11.60 -2.12 17.02
N VAL A 135 12.45 -2.20 16.01
CA VAL A 135 12.08 -2.41 14.61
C VAL A 135 12.14 -3.91 14.31
N PRO A 136 11.06 -4.53 13.79
CA PRO A 136 11.08 -5.95 13.41
C PRO A 136 12.20 -6.27 12.42
N GLU A 137 12.83 -7.44 12.58
CA GLU A 137 13.93 -7.88 11.72
C GLU A 137 13.56 -7.87 10.23
N TRP A 138 12.37 -8.38 9.88
CA TRP A 138 11.88 -8.37 8.50
C TRP A 138 11.79 -6.96 7.91
N PHE A 139 11.51 -5.93 8.71
CA PHE A 139 11.46 -4.56 8.22
C PHE A 139 12.86 -4.00 7.97
N ARG A 140 13.86 -4.41 8.77
CA ARG A 140 15.27 -4.01 8.55
C ARG A 140 15.84 -4.57 7.26
N GLU A 141 15.28 -5.67 6.74
CA GLU A 141 15.70 -6.28 5.48
C GLU A 141 15.28 -5.46 4.25
N ILE A 142 14.16 -4.74 4.35
CA ILE A 142 13.53 -4.06 3.20
C ILE A 142 13.49 -2.54 3.36
N GLY A 143 13.44 -2.05 4.59
CA GLY A 143 13.28 -0.65 4.93
C GLY A 143 14.45 0.18 4.46
N THR A 144 14.15 1.34 3.89
CA THR A 144 15.18 2.23 3.38
C THR A 144 15.71 3.19 4.46
N PRO A 145 16.87 3.84 4.24
CA PRO A 145 17.38 4.86 5.17
C PRO A 145 16.45 6.07 5.38
N TRP A 146 15.50 6.30 4.48
CA TRP A 146 14.52 7.39 4.57
C TRP A 146 13.14 6.92 5.07
N ALA A 147 13.02 5.66 5.47
CA ALA A 147 11.80 5.15 6.07
C ALA A 147 11.46 5.87 7.38
N LEU A 148 10.16 5.96 7.67
CA LEU A 148 9.66 6.22 9.01
C LEU A 148 9.09 4.91 9.55
N CYS A 149 9.65 4.42 10.65
CA CYS A 149 9.08 3.30 11.43
C CYS A 149 8.98 3.74 12.88
N SER A 150 7.84 4.33 13.24
CA SER A 150 7.66 5.08 14.49
C SER A 150 6.38 4.66 15.24
N ALA A 151 6.17 5.30 16.39
CA ALA A 151 4.91 5.30 17.14
C ALA A 151 4.64 6.74 17.61
N CYS A 152 3.39 7.15 17.68
CA CYS A 152 3.05 8.50 18.11
C CYS A 152 1.69 8.58 18.81
N ASP A 153 1.50 9.67 19.54
CA ASP A 153 0.21 10.02 20.14
C ASP A 153 -0.73 10.62 19.08
N LEU A 154 -2.04 10.63 19.36
CA LEU A 154 -3.03 11.02 18.35
C LEU A 154 -2.93 12.49 17.93
N ASP A 155 -2.42 13.35 18.81
CA ASP A 155 -2.20 14.76 18.51
C ASP A 155 -1.12 14.98 17.42
N ARG A 156 -0.32 13.95 17.11
CA ARG A 156 0.66 13.95 16.02
C ARG A 156 0.12 13.41 14.70
N LEU A 157 -1.11 12.90 14.64
CA LEU A 157 -1.70 12.41 13.40
C LEU A 157 -1.78 13.47 12.28
N PRO A 158 -2.04 14.76 12.55
CA PRO A 158 -1.99 15.79 11.51
C PRO A 158 -0.61 15.91 10.85
N GLN A 159 0.47 15.82 11.64
CA GLN A 159 1.85 15.83 11.13
C GLN A 159 2.17 14.54 10.37
N LEU A 160 1.66 13.39 10.83
CA LEU A 160 1.85 12.10 10.14
C LEU A 160 1.14 12.10 8.79
N ARG A 161 -0.08 12.64 8.74
CA ARG A 161 -0.83 12.87 7.50
C ARG A 161 -0.08 13.79 6.54
N GLN A 162 0.60 14.83 7.04
CA GLN A 162 1.43 15.68 6.20
C GLN A 162 2.68 14.96 5.68
N ALA A 163 3.37 14.18 6.52
CA ALA A 163 4.50 13.36 6.10
C ALA A 163 4.08 12.38 5.00
N TYR A 164 2.97 11.67 5.20
CA TYR A 164 2.34 10.81 4.20
C TYR A 164 2.09 11.53 2.88
N ALA A 165 1.46 12.72 2.93
CA ALA A 165 1.15 13.48 1.72
C ALA A 165 2.43 13.96 1.01
N ASP A 166 3.48 14.34 1.74
CA ASP A 166 4.74 14.78 1.16
C ASP A 166 5.49 13.61 0.48
N TYR A 167 5.57 12.44 1.13
CA TYR A 167 6.19 11.25 0.53
C TYR A 167 5.41 10.79 -0.71
N LEU A 168 4.09 10.70 -0.61
CA LEU A 168 3.26 10.24 -1.72
C LEU A 168 3.30 11.22 -2.89
N ARG A 169 3.22 12.53 -2.63
CA ARG A 169 3.33 13.55 -3.69
C ARG A 169 4.66 13.42 -4.45
N LEU A 170 5.77 13.28 -3.73
CA LEU A 170 7.09 13.12 -4.32
C LEU A 170 7.17 11.85 -5.19
N ALA A 171 6.66 10.72 -4.68
CA ALA A 171 6.60 9.47 -5.43
C ALA A 171 5.72 9.59 -6.70
N VAL A 172 4.57 10.26 -6.60
CA VAL A 172 3.65 10.45 -7.72
C VAL A 172 4.26 11.35 -8.78
N GLU A 173 4.74 12.53 -8.40
CA GLU A 173 5.28 13.51 -9.35
C GLU A 173 6.57 13.03 -10.01
N GLY A 174 7.46 12.37 -9.24
CA GLY A 174 8.75 11.90 -9.74
C GLY A 174 8.69 10.62 -10.57
N TRP A 175 7.75 9.71 -10.29
CA TRP A 175 7.76 8.36 -10.86
C TRP A 175 6.41 7.91 -11.41
N TYR A 176 5.34 7.97 -10.61
CA TYR A 176 4.08 7.32 -10.98
C TYR A 176 3.31 8.05 -12.08
N ALA A 177 3.07 9.35 -11.94
CA ALA A 177 2.35 10.13 -12.95
C ALA A 177 3.07 10.12 -14.31
N PRO A 178 4.41 10.32 -14.41
CA PRO A 178 5.12 10.18 -15.68
C PRO A 178 4.94 8.81 -16.34
N ALA A 179 4.99 7.72 -15.57
CA ALA A 179 4.80 6.37 -16.11
C ALA A 179 3.36 6.11 -16.57
N CYS A 180 2.37 6.59 -15.81
CA CYS A 180 0.96 6.49 -16.18
C CYS A 180 0.59 7.35 -17.40
N LEU A 181 1.32 8.45 -17.66
CA LEU A 181 1.04 9.40 -18.75
C LEU A 181 1.89 9.23 -20.01
N ALA A 182 3.12 8.71 -19.94
CA ALA A 182 4.04 8.52 -21.08
C ALA A 182 3.40 7.92 -22.36
N ASP A 183 3.26 8.70 -23.43
CA ASP A 183 2.61 8.23 -24.66
C ASP A 183 3.36 7.03 -25.27
N HIS A 184 2.67 5.90 -25.36
CA HIS A 184 3.15 4.71 -26.03
C HIS A 184 2.05 4.24 -26.96
N SER A 185 2.14 4.66 -28.21
CA SER A 185 1.37 4.17 -29.35
C SER A 185 1.42 2.64 -29.57
N ASN A 186 2.16 1.90 -28.73
CA ASN A 186 2.22 0.43 -28.69
C ASN A 186 1.43 -0.15 -27.49
N LYS A 187 0.13 0.16 -27.41
CA LYS A 187 -0.78 -0.40 -26.38
C LYS A 187 -0.84 -1.94 -26.37
N SER A 188 -0.59 -2.61 -27.49
CA SER A 188 -0.95 -4.02 -27.68
C SER A 188 -0.04 -5.06 -26.99
N SER A 189 1.11 -4.68 -26.39
CA SER A 189 2.05 -5.68 -25.83
C SER A 189 2.16 -5.69 -24.30
N ARG A 190 1.58 -4.71 -23.58
CA ARG A 190 1.73 -4.61 -22.11
C ARG A 190 0.55 -5.12 -21.30
N GLU A 191 -0.66 -5.15 -21.87
CA GLU A 191 -1.85 -5.60 -21.14
C GLU A 191 -1.74 -7.05 -20.63
N SER A 192 -0.93 -7.88 -21.31
CA SER A 192 -0.69 -9.29 -20.95
C SER A 192 0.65 -9.56 -20.27
N ALA A 193 1.48 -8.55 -19.98
CA ALA A 193 2.77 -8.79 -19.36
C ALA A 193 2.58 -9.30 -17.92
N PRO A 194 3.29 -10.38 -17.51
CA PRO A 194 3.23 -10.85 -16.13
C PRO A 194 3.85 -9.81 -15.19
N GLU A 195 3.43 -9.83 -13.93
CA GLU A 195 4.02 -9.00 -12.88
C GLU A 195 5.50 -9.35 -12.69
N HIS A 196 6.32 -8.32 -12.42
CA HIS A 196 7.76 -8.46 -12.33
C HIS A 196 8.15 -9.38 -11.15
N PRO A 197 9.06 -10.37 -11.33
CA PRO A 197 9.40 -11.33 -10.29
C PRO A 197 9.87 -10.71 -8.96
N ALA A 198 10.64 -9.62 -9.01
CA ALA A 198 11.08 -8.91 -7.81
C ALA A 198 9.92 -8.35 -6.96
N VAL A 199 8.82 -7.96 -7.62
CA VAL A 199 7.63 -7.41 -6.96
C VAL A 199 6.81 -8.53 -6.35
N LEU A 200 6.69 -9.67 -7.04
CA LEU A 200 6.08 -10.88 -6.49
C LEU A 200 6.86 -11.38 -5.26
N ALA A 201 8.19 -11.39 -5.31
CA ALA A 201 9.03 -11.75 -4.16
C ALA A 201 8.84 -10.78 -2.99
N TYR A 202 8.79 -9.47 -3.25
CA TYR A 202 8.52 -8.45 -2.23
C TYR A 202 7.15 -8.65 -1.57
N LYS A 203 6.10 -8.90 -2.37
CA LYS A 203 4.75 -9.18 -1.89
C LYS A 203 4.69 -10.46 -1.05
N GLN A 204 5.38 -11.50 -1.48
CA GLN A 204 5.47 -12.76 -0.75
C GLN A 204 6.13 -12.57 0.62
N HIS A 205 7.23 -11.81 0.68
CA HIS A 205 7.87 -11.44 1.94
C HIS A 205 6.89 -10.74 2.90
N HIS A 206 6.13 -9.76 2.43
CA HIS A 206 5.10 -9.10 3.25
C HIS A 206 3.99 -10.04 3.71
N PHE A 207 3.57 -10.97 2.87
CA PHE A 207 2.56 -11.97 3.21
C PHE A 207 3.04 -12.91 4.34
N GLU A 208 4.30 -13.35 4.26
CA GLU A 208 4.94 -14.24 5.25
C GLU A 208 5.12 -13.53 6.61
N HIS A 209 5.47 -12.25 6.57
CA HIS A 209 5.77 -11.46 7.78
C HIS A 209 4.61 -10.59 8.29
N SER A 210 3.43 -10.68 7.65
CA SER A 210 2.31 -9.78 7.94
C SER A 210 1.85 -9.87 9.41
N PRO A 211 2.00 -8.79 10.21
CA PRO A 211 1.45 -8.75 11.57
C PRO A 211 -0.09 -8.77 11.56
N GLY A 212 -0.68 -8.37 10.43
CA GLY A 212 -2.12 -8.42 10.18
C GLY A 212 -2.71 -9.82 10.36
N ARG A 213 -1.96 -10.89 10.07
CA ARG A 213 -2.45 -12.26 10.24
C ARG A 213 -2.93 -12.53 11.67
N LYS A 214 -2.07 -12.25 12.66
CA LYS A 214 -2.39 -12.45 14.08
C LYS A 214 -3.56 -11.57 14.54
N LEU A 215 -3.67 -10.36 14.00
CA LEU A 215 -4.77 -9.45 14.31
C LEU A 215 -6.10 -9.98 13.76
N LEU A 216 -6.13 -10.36 12.48
CA LEU A 216 -7.34 -10.77 11.77
C LEU A 216 -7.85 -12.15 12.22
N SER A 217 -6.96 -13.08 12.56
CA SER A 217 -7.35 -14.43 13.03
C SER A 217 -8.08 -14.46 14.37
N LYS A 218 -8.25 -13.32 15.04
CA LYS A 218 -9.12 -13.21 16.24
C LYS A 218 -10.61 -13.23 15.89
N ASP A 219 -10.96 -12.77 14.69
CA ASP A 219 -12.34 -12.50 14.27
C ASP A 219 -12.73 -13.23 12.99
N PHE A 220 -11.76 -13.68 12.19
CA PHE A 220 -11.99 -14.33 10.91
C PHE A 220 -11.33 -15.72 10.86
N ALA A 221 -11.94 -16.62 10.09
CA ALA A 221 -11.44 -17.97 9.89
C ALA A 221 -10.02 -17.96 9.28
N PRO A 222 -9.11 -18.86 9.69
CA PRO A 222 -7.74 -18.90 9.17
C PRO A 222 -7.65 -18.95 7.64
N GLU A 223 -8.54 -19.69 6.99
CA GLU A 223 -8.59 -19.84 5.53
C GLU A 223 -8.97 -18.51 4.85
N PHE A 224 -9.90 -17.77 5.45
CA PHE A 224 -10.25 -16.43 4.98
C PHE A 224 -9.06 -15.47 5.11
N VAL A 225 -8.41 -15.45 6.28
CA VAL A 225 -7.27 -14.54 6.54
C VAL A 225 -6.13 -14.84 5.58
N ASP A 226 -5.84 -16.11 5.35
CA ASP A 226 -4.79 -16.52 4.43
C ASP A 226 -5.08 -16.12 2.99
N ALA A 227 -6.29 -16.41 2.49
CA ALA A 227 -6.72 -16.00 1.16
C ALA A 227 -6.76 -14.47 1.01
N PHE A 228 -7.26 -13.76 2.01
CA PHE A 228 -7.28 -12.29 2.03
C PHE A 228 -5.89 -11.69 1.87
N LEU A 229 -4.92 -12.16 2.68
CA LEU A 229 -3.56 -11.64 2.64
C LEU A 229 -2.83 -12.08 1.37
N ARG A 230 -2.87 -13.37 1.02
CA ARG A 230 -2.12 -13.94 -0.11
C ARG A 230 -2.65 -13.49 -1.45
N ASP A 231 -3.96 -13.55 -1.64
CA ASP A 231 -4.56 -13.50 -2.97
C ASP A 231 -5.07 -12.09 -3.30
N TRP A 232 -5.31 -11.25 -2.29
CA TRP A 232 -5.94 -9.92 -2.47
C TRP A 232 -5.12 -8.74 -1.96
N HIS A 233 -4.56 -8.80 -0.75
CA HIS A 233 -3.80 -7.68 -0.19
C HIS A 233 -2.37 -7.65 -0.74
N PHE A 234 -1.66 -8.78 -0.65
CA PHE A 234 -0.32 -9.00 -1.21
C PHE A 234 -0.35 -9.88 -2.47
N GLY A 235 -1.54 -10.06 -3.06
CA GLY A 235 -1.69 -10.90 -4.25
C GLY A 235 -1.22 -10.25 -5.54
N PRO A 236 -1.17 -11.04 -6.62
CA PRO A 236 -0.83 -10.54 -7.94
C PRO A 236 -1.86 -9.50 -8.40
N CYS A 237 -1.41 -8.54 -9.23
CA CYS A 237 -2.29 -7.57 -9.87
C CYS A 237 -3.39 -8.27 -10.69
N GLN A 238 -4.64 -7.88 -10.48
CA GLN A 238 -5.82 -8.44 -11.13
C GLN A 238 -6.28 -7.51 -12.27
N SER A 239 -6.74 -8.06 -13.40
CA SER A 239 -7.30 -7.22 -14.46
C SER A 239 -8.72 -6.75 -14.11
N ALA A 240 -9.08 -5.55 -14.59
CA ALA A 240 -10.47 -5.07 -14.53
C ALA A 240 -11.41 -5.95 -15.37
N GLU A 241 -10.89 -6.56 -16.46
CA GLU A 241 -11.63 -7.36 -17.45
C GLU A 241 -11.77 -8.84 -17.12
N SER A 242 -11.28 -9.32 -15.97
CA SER A 242 -11.52 -10.69 -15.50
C SER A 242 -13.01 -11.00 -15.23
N LEU A 243 -13.89 -10.02 -15.46
CA LEU A 243 -15.31 -10.17 -15.67
C LEU A 243 -15.58 -10.91 -17.00
N GLY A 244 -15.57 -12.24 -16.96
CA GLY A 244 -16.50 -12.99 -17.82
C GLY A 244 -17.93 -12.42 -17.64
N PRO A 245 -18.82 -12.53 -18.65
CA PRO A 245 -20.12 -11.87 -18.62
C PRO A 245 -20.86 -12.22 -17.33
N ARG A 246 -20.96 -11.24 -16.42
CA ARG A 246 -21.65 -11.44 -15.14
C ARG A 246 -23.13 -11.21 -15.35
N SER A 247 -23.85 -12.33 -15.29
CA SER A 247 -25.19 -12.46 -14.75
C SER A 247 -25.53 -11.31 -13.81
N GLU A 248 -26.60 -10.61 -14.19
CA GLU A 248 -27.30 -9.57 -13.45
C GLU A 248 -27.42 -9.93 -11.97
N PHE A 249 -26.90 -9.07 -11.10
CA PHE A 249 -27.49 -8.84 -9.79
C PHE A 249 -27.88 -7.38 -9.74
N ALA A 250 -29.18 -7.19 -9.95
CA ALA A 250 -29.91 -5.96 -9.71
C ALA A 250 -29.81 -5.55 -8.24
N GLU A 251 -29.85 -4.24 -8.04
CA GLU A 251 -29.97 -3.54 -6.75
C GLU A 251 -31.18 -3.97 -5.93
#